data_AF-A0A7L2KD29-F1
#
_entry.id   AF-A0A7L2KD29-F1
#
_cell.length_a   1.000
_cell.length_b   1.000
_cell.length_c   1.000
_cell.angle_alpha   90.00
_cell.angle_beta   90.00
_cell.angle_gamma   90.00
#
_symmetry.space_group_name_H-M   'P 1'
#
loop_
_entity.id
_entity.type
_entity.pdbx_description
1 polymer ?
#
loop_
_entity_poly.entity_id
_entity_poly.type
_entity_poly.pdbx_seq_one_letter_code
_entity_poly.pdbx_strand_id
1 'polypeptide(L)'
;VSLAGLRAETGSRVTGTEGYESEGIRGLRALGVRELSYKLVFLACYVAPTNPRFGGKELRDEEQTAESIKNQMSVKEWEKVFEMSQDKNLYHNLCTSLFPTIHGNDEVKRGVLLMLFGGVPKTTSEGTSLRGDINVCIVGDPSTAKSQFLK
;
A
#
# COMPACT_ATOMS: atom_id res chain seq x y z
N VAL A 1 -26.48 -27.09 28.96
CA VAL A 1 -26.11 -27.56 27.60
C VAL A 1 -24.68 -27.12 27.36
N SER A 2 -23.75 -28.08 27.38
CA SER A 2 -22.29 -27.84 27.42
C SER A 2 -21.66 -27.85 26.03
N LEU A 3 -20.52 -27.19 25.92
CA LEU A 3 -19.83 -26.66 24.74
C LEU A 3 -19.32 -27.65 23.67
N ALA A 4 -19.15 -27.08 22.48
CA ALA A 4 -18.49 -27.59 21.29
C ALA A 4 -16.96 -27.53 21.33
N GLY A 5 -16.31 -28.40 20.55
CA GLY A 5 -14.96 -28.14 20.03
C GLY A 5 -14.02 -29.33 20.00
N LEU A 6 -14.15 -30.20 19.01
CA LEU A 6 -13.12 -31.17 18.58
C LEU A 6 -11.81 -30.42 18.27
N ARG A 7 -10.71 -30.80 18.92
CA ARG A 7 -9.35 -30.40 18.52
C ARG A 7 -8.51 -31.66 18.32
N ALA A 8 -7.93 -31.76 17.13
CA ALA A 8 -7.19 -32.89 16.62
C ALA A 8 -6.00 -33.28 17.51
N GLU A 9 -5.82 -34.58 17.68
CA GLU A 9 -4.61 -35.18 18.24
C GLU A 9 -3.47 -35.06 17.24
N THR A 10 -2.34 -34.48 17.65
CA THR A 10 -1.08 -34.57 16.92
C THR A 10 -0.13 -35.43 17.72
N GLY A 11 -0.08 -36.73 17.38
CA GLY A 11 0.89 -37.67 17.93
C GLY A 11 2.31 -37.26 17.57
N SER A 12 3.15 -37.01 18.57
CA SER A 12 4.59 -36.83 18.37
C SER A 12 5.27 -38.19 18.30
N ARG A 13 5.42 -38.72 17.08
CA ARG A 13 6.37 -39.79 16.77
C ARG A 13 7.78 -39.18 16.83
N VAL A 14 8.57 -39.53 17.83
CA VAL A 14 10.02 -39.27 17.86
C VAL A 14 10.71 -40.59 17.57
N THR A 15 11.24 -40.74 16.36
CA THR A 15 12.20 -41.77 15.97
C THR A 15 13.49 -41.56 16.75
N GLY A 16 13.87 -42.54 17.57
CA GLY A 16 15.11 -42.54 18.32
C GLY A 16 16.31 -42.81 17.42
N THR A 17 17.39 -42.07 17.66
CA THR A 17 18.74 -42.44 17.25
C THR A 17 19.56 -42.58 18.53
N GLU A 18 20.20 -43.74 18.66
CA GLU A 18 20.90 -44.24 19.83
C GLU A 18 22.12 -43.38 20.21
N GLY A 19 22.47 -43.41 21.50
CA GLY A 19 23.82 -43.12 21.96
C GLY A 19 24.02 -41.78 22.66
N TYR A 20 23.50 -41.66 23.89
CA TYR A 20 24.26 -41.21 25.06
C TYR A 20 23.36 -41.42 26.28
N GLU A 21 23.79 -42.28 27.21
CA GLU A 21 23.18 -42.39 28.53
C GLU A 21 23.33 -41.04 29.25
N SER A 22 22.28 -40.24 29.14
CA SER A 22 21.92 -39.23 30.11
C SER A 22 20.40 -39.26 30.19
N GLU A 23 19.87 -40.38 30.72
CA GLU A 23 18.62 -40.31 31.45
C GLU A 23 18.87 -39.41 32.67
N GLY A 24 18.88 -38.10 32.43
CA GLY A 24 18.59 -37.14 33.45
C GLY A 24 17.31 -37.59 34.13
N ILE A 25 17.30 -37.54 35.47
CA ILE A 25 16.27 -38.03 36.38
C ILE A 25 14.87 -37.59 35.90
N ARG A 26 14.20 -38.38 35.05
CA ARG A 26 12.81 -38.13 34.61
C ARG A 26 11.78 -38.44 35.71
N GLY A 27 12.25 -38.64 36.95
CA GLY A 27 11.48 -39.14 38.09
C GLY A 27 10.95 -38.10 39.07
N LEU A 28 11.26 -36.81 38.94
CA LEU A 28 10.78 -35.79 39.90
C LEU A 28 9.43 -35.14 39.56
N ARG A 29 8.68 -35.64 38.57
CA ARG A 29 7.30 -35.17 38.30
C ARG A 29 6.36 -35.40 39.49
N ALA A 30 6.55 -36.49 40.24
CA ALA A 30 5.78 -36.81 41.45
C ALA A 30 6.12 -35.91 42.65
N LEU A 31 7.29 -35.26 42.63
CA LEU A 31 7.73 -34.26 43.61
C LEU A 31 7.43 -32.82 43.16
N GLY A 32 6.63 -32.65 42.10
CA GLY A 32 6.20 -31.35 41.60
C GLY A 32 7.18 -30.64 40.67
N VAL A 33 8.29 -31.28 40.28
CA VAL A 33 9.28 -30.68 39.37
C VAL A 33 8.77 -30.75 37.93
N ARG A 34 8.39 -29.60 37.38
CA ARG A 34 7.90 -29.47 36.01
C ARG A 34 9.04 -29.03 35.09
N GLU A 35 9.18 -29.75 33.98
CA GLU A 35 10.06 -29.36 32.89
C GLU A 35 9.53 -28.08 32.23
N LEU A 36 10.40 -27.08 32.12
CA LEU A 36 10.01 -25.72 31.78
C LEU A 36 10.47 -25.40 30.35
N SER A 37 9.58 -25.58 29.39
CA SER A 37 9.79 -25.16 27.99
C SER A 37 9.05 -23.85 27.73
N TYR A 38 9.81 -22.77 27.55
CA TYR A 38 9.26 -21.47 27.20
C TYR A 38 9.08 -21.34 25.69
N LYS A 39 7.98 -20.73 25.26
CA LYS A 39 7.76 -20.28 23.89
C LYS A 39 7.58 -18.77 23.90
N LEU A 40 8.23 -18.09 22.95
CA LEU A 40 8.05 -16.64 22.77
C LEU A 40 6.63 -16.35 22.28
N VAL A 41 5.98 -15.39 22.92
CA VAL A 41 4.68 -14.85 22.51
C VAL A 41 4.78 -13.34 22.54
N PHE A 42 4.27 -12.70 21.48
CA PHE A 42 4.13 -11.25 21.42
C PHE A 42 2.70 -10.86 21.78
N LEU A 43 2.56 -9.90 22.68
CA LEU A 43 1.30 -9.23 23.00
C LEU A 43 1.39 -7.78 22.52
N ALA A 44 0.52 -7.39 21.60
CA ALA A 44 0.37 -6.00 21.20
C ALA A 44 -0.77 -5.37 22.00
N CYS A 45 -0.46 -4.36 22.82
CA CYS A 45 -1.45 -3.63 23.61
C CYS A 45 -2.10 -2.46 22.85
N TYR A 46 -1.59 -2.15 21.65
CA TYR A 46 -2.10 -1.09 20.80
C TYR A 46 -1.80 -1.41 19.34
N VAL A 47 -2.83 -1.28 18.51
CA VAL A 47 -2.72 -1.37 17.06
C VAL A 47 -3.30 -0.08 16.50
N ALA A 48 -2.43 0.78 15.98
CA ALA A 48 -2.86 1.86 15.10
C ALA A 48 -2.82 1.34 13.67
N PRO A 49 -3.93 1.41 12.90
CA PRO A 49 -3.83 1.27 11.46
C PRO A 49 -3.03 2.47 10.94
N THR A 50 -1.76 2.27 10.62
CA THR A 50 -0.93 3.29 9.99
C THR A 50 -1.37 3.57 8.56
N ASN A 51 -2.13 2.65 7.95
CA ASN A 51 -2.55 2.82 6.58
C ASN A 51 -3.80 2.02 6.18
N PRO A 52 -5.01 2.57 6.31
CA PRO A 52 -6.12 2.19 5.45
C PRO A 52 -6.17 3.04 4.15
N ARG A 53 -5.28 4.02 3.99
CA ARG A 53 -5.38 5.09 2.98
C ARG A 53 -3.99 5.60 2.60
N PHE A 54 -3.33 4.96 1.65
CA PHE A 54 -2.21 5.58 0.96
C PHE A 54 -2.77 6.85 0.29
N GLY A 55 -2.67 8.00 0.97
CA GLY A 55 -2.90 9.35 0.43
C GLY A 55 -4.27 9.69 -0.15
N GLY A 56 -5.09 8.71 -0.52
CA GLY A 56 -6.48 8.88 -0.88
C GLY A 56 -7.22 9.14 0.41
N LYS A 57 -7.37 10.41 0.77
CA LYS A 57 -8.64 10.80 1.41
C LYS A 57 -9.72 10.06 0.62
N GLU A 58 -10.61 9.33 1.30
CA GLU A 58 -11.86 8.95 0.65
C GLU A 58 -12.63 10.25 0.43
N LEU A 59 -12.20 10.90 -0.64
CA LEU A 59 -12.80 12.01 -1.29
C LEU A 59 -13.96 11.35 -2.00
N ARG A 60 -15.10 11.32 -1.32
CA ARG A 60 -16.36 11.10 -2.01
C ARG A 60 -16.39 12.02 -3.22
N ASP A 61 -16.84 11.51 -4.36
CA ASP A 61 -17.00 12.20 -5.65
C ASP A 61 -18.04 13.34 -5.60
N GLU A 62 -18.14 14.05 -4.48
CA GLU A 62 -18.85 15.32 -4.42
C GLU A 62 -17.99 16.37 -5.13
N GLU A 63 -18.61 17.26 -5.89
CA GLU A 63 -17.93 18.32 -6.65
C GLU A 63 -17.01 19.13 -5.74
N GLN A 64 -15.72 18.78 -5.74
CA GLN A 64 -14.74 19.48 -4.93
C GLN A 64 -14.46 20.84 -5.56
N THR A 65 -15.09 21.84 -4.98
CA THR A 65 -14.80 23.24 -5.30
C THR A 65 -13.38 23.55 -4.83
N ALA A 66 -12.65 24.39 -5.57
CA ALA A 66 -11.29 24.82 -5.21
C ALA A 66 -11.18 25.37 -3.77
N GLU A 67 -12.26 25.96 -3.27
CA GLU A 67 -12.39 26.46 -1.89
C GLU A 67 -12.34 25.35 -0.83
N SER A 68 -12.98 24.20 -1.09
CA SER A 68 -12.92 23.04 -0.20
C SER A 68 -11.51 22.47 -0.13
N ILE A 69 -10.80 22.44 -1.26
CA ILE A 69 -9.40 21.99 -1.33
C ILE A 69 -8.49 22.97 -0.57
N LYS A 70 -8.69 24.28 -0.74
CA LYS A 70 -7.94 25.33 -0.02
C LYS A 70 -8.09 25.20 1.50
N ASN A 71 -9.29 24.92 1.99
CA ASN A 71 -9.54 24.76 3.44
C ASN A 71 -8.85 23.53 4.04
N GLN A 72 -8.46 22.57 3.21
CA GLN A 72 -7.81 21.32 3.64
C GLN A 72 -6.28 21.39 3.63
N MET A 73 -5.69 22.52 3.25
CA MET A 73 -4.24 22.71 3.18
C MET A 73 -3.78 23.89 4.04
N SER A 74 -2.50 23.91 4.39
CA SER A 74 -1.90 25.06 5.05
C SER A 74 -1.76 26.24 4.09
N VAL A 75 -1.70 27.45 4.65
CA VAL A 75 -1.52 28.69 3.88
C VAL A 75 -0.26 28.63 3.02
N LYS A 76 0.84 28.10 3.57
CA LYS A 76 2.13 27.98 2.87
C LYS A 76 2.07 27.00 1.69
N GLU A 77 1.31 25.91 1.81
CA GLU A 77 1.12 24.96 0.71
C GLU A 77 0.29 25.58 -0.41
N TRP A 78 -0.79 26.29 -0.06
CA TRP A 78 -1.62 26.99 -1.04
C TRP A 78 -0.84 28.04 -1.81
N GLU A 79 -0.02 28.85 -1.12
CA GLU A 79 0.83 29.86 -1.76
C GLU A 79 1.78 29.23 -2.79
N LYS A 80 2.42 28.11 -2.46
CA LYS A 80 3.29 27.39 -3.39
C LYS A 80 2.52 26.80 -4.58
N VAL A 81 1.35 26.22 -4.36
CA VAL A 81 0.50 25.69 -5.45
C VAL A 81 0.08 26.82 -6.38
N PHE A 82 -0.29 27.97 -5.82
CA PHE A 82 -0.66 29.15 -6.59
C PHE A 82 0.53 29.72 -7.38
N GLU A 83 1.72 29.76 -6.79
CA GLU A 83 2.96 30.14 -7.49
C GLU A 83 3.25 29.19 -8.66
N MET A 84 3.20 27.88 -8.43
CA MET A 84 3.38 26.88 -9.48
C MET A 84 2.36 27.04 -10.61
N SER A 85 1.10 27.36 -10.31
CA SER A 85 0.05 27.54 -11.32
C SER A 85 0.32 28.71 -12.28
N GLN A 86 1.15 29.69 -11.89
CA GLN A 86 1.52 30.84 -12.70
C GLN A 86 2.76 30.59 -13.57
N ASP A 87 3.48 29.50 -13.34
CA ASP A 87 4.67 29.16 -14.13
C ASP A 87 4.29 28.72 -15.55
N LYS A 88 4.78 29.45 -16.56
CA LYS A 88 4.56 29.12 -17.98
C LYS A 88 5.19 27.79 -18.39
N ASN A 89 6.23 27.36 -17.67
CA ASN A 89 6.93 26.12 -17.92
C ASN A 89 6.47 24.97 -16.99
N LEU A 90 5.38 25.18 -16.23
CA LEU A 90 4.86 24.21 -15.26
C LEU A 90 4.74 22.80 -15.86
N TYR A 91 4.21 22.70 -17.08
CA TYR A 91 3.99 21.41 -17.73
C TYR A 91 5.29 20.64 -18.00
N HIS A 92 6.33 21.36 -18.45
CA HIS A 92 7.66 20.77 -18.65
C HIS A 92 8.32 20.42 -17.31
N ASN A 93 8.25 21.33 -16.34
CA ASN A 93 8.83 21.17 -15.02
C ASN A 93 8.23 19.97 -14.28
N LEU A 94 6.91 19.79 -14.36
CA LEU A 94 6.22 18.62 -13.82
C LEU A 94 6.67 17.32 -14.48
N CYS A 95 6.73 17.29 -15.82
CA CYS A 95 7.20 16.11 -16.56
C CYS A 95 8.63 15.71 -16.13
N THR A 96 9.53 16.67 -16.02
CA THR A 96 10.92 16.43 -15.63
C THR A 96 11.05 16.03 -14.16
N SER A 97 10.20 16.58 -13.28
CA SER A 97 10.20 16.21 -11.86
C SER A 97 9.68 14.78 -11.60
N LEU A 98 8.73 14.30 -12.40
CA LEU A 98 8.15 12.96 -12.25
C LEU A 98 9.03 11.86 -12.88
N PHE A 99 9.72 12.18 -13.98
CA PHE A 99 10.57 11.21 -14.69
C PHE A 99 12.03 11.68 -14.79
N PRO A 100 12.73 11.91 -13.66
CA PRO A 100 14.09 12.46 -13.67
C PRO A 100 15.13 11.46 -14.21
N THR A 101 14.87 10.15 -14.07
CA THR A 101 15.81 9.08 -14.45
C THR A 101 15.64 8.60 -15.89
N ILE A 102 14.57 9.03 -16.57
CA ILE A 102 14.25 8.60 -17.93
C ILE A 102 14.58 9.73 -18.88
N HIS A 103 15.46 9.50 -19.86
CA HIS A 103 15.80 10.49 -20.88
C HIS A 103 15.02 10.26 -22.17
N GLY A 104 14.61 11.34 -22.85
CA GLY A 104 13.84 11.30 -24.10
C GLY A 104 12.37 10.92 -23.92
N ASN A 105 11.71 10.59 -25.04
CA ASN A 105 10.29 10.21 -25.12
C ASN A 105 9.35 11.17 -24.38
N ASP A 106 9.50 12.47 -24.63
CA ASP A 106 8.76 13.51 -23.88
C ASP A 106 7.24 13.42 -24.09
N GLU A 107 6.79 12.93 -25.25
CA GLU A 107 5.37 12.68 -25.52
C GLU A 107 4.78 11.60 -24.60
N VAL A 108 5.55 10.54 -24.34
CA VAL A 108 5.13 9.46 -23.44
C VAL A 108 5.06 9.99 -22.01
N LYS A 109 6.07 10.74 -21.55
CA LYS A 109 6.07 11.39 -20.23
C LYS A 109 4.85 12.27 -20.03
N ARG A 110 4.56 13.10 -21.03
CA ARG A 110 3.38 13.98 -21.07
C ARG A 110 2.06 13.20 -21.02
N GLY A 111 1.96 12.10 -21.77
CA GLY A 111 0.78 11.24 -21.76
C GLY A 111 0.54 10.57 -20.41
N VAL A 112 1.59 10.04 -19.78
CA VAL A 112 1.51 9.45 -18.44
C VAL A 112 1.17 10.51 -17.39
N LEU A 113 1.73 11.72 -17.50
CA LEU A 113 1.38 12.85 -16.62
C LEU A 113 -0.12 13.17 -16.69
N LEU A 114 -0.68 13.26 -17.89
CA LEU A 114 -2.10 13.53 -18.09
C LEU A 114 -2.98 12.39 -17.56
N MET A 115 -2.51 11.14 -17.66
CA MET A 115 -3.19 9.99 -17.06
C MET A 115 -3.27 10.08 -15.53
N LEU A 116 -2.23 10.61 -14.87
CA LEU A 116 -2.23 10.83 -13.41
C LEU A 116 -3.21 11.93 -12.98
N PHE A 117 -3.36 12.99 -13.78
CA PHE A 117 -4.35 14.04 -13.51
C PHE A 117 -5.77 13.59 -13.82
N GLY A 118 -5.95 12.76 -14.86
CA GLY A 118 -7.25 12.32 -15.34
C GLY A 118 -8.11 13.50 -15.82
N GLY A 119 -9.41 13.26 -15.93
CA GLY A 119 -10.42 14.26 -16.26
C GLY A 119 -11.59 14.18 -15.30
N VAL A 120 -12.51 15.14 -15.43
CA VAL A 120 -13.65 15.26 -14.52
C VAL A 120 -14.78 14.35 -14.98
N PRO A 121 -15.23 13.37 -14.17
CA PRO A 121 -16.40 12.57 -14.50
C PRO A 121 -17.64 13.46 -14.58
N LYS A 122 -18.53 13.17 -15.52
CA LYS A 122 -19.75 13.96 -15.74
C LYS A 122 -20.97 13.05 -15.75
N THR A 123 -22.10 13.57 -15.31
CA THR A 123 -23.39 12.88 -15.42
C THR A 123 -24.24 13.60 -16.46
N THR A 124 -24.81 12.82 -17.38
CA THR A 124 -25.75 13.35 -18.37
C THR A 124 -27.10 13.64 -17.71
N SER A 125 -27.93 14.49 -18.34
CA SER A 125 -29.30 14.75 -17.89
C SER A 125 -30.17 13.48 -17.84
N GLU A 126 -29.78 12.43 -18.56
CA GLU A 126 -30.44 11.12 -18.59
C GLU A 126 -29.94 10.16 -17.49
N GLY A 127 -29.04 10.61 -16.61
CA GLY A 127 -28.54 9.82 -15.48
C GLY A 127 -27.40 8.84 -15.81
N THR A 128 -26.90 8.84 -17.05
CA THR A 128 -25.73 8.03 -17.43
C THR A 128 -24.45 8.72 -16.98
N SER A 129 -23.55 7.99 -16.32
CA SER A 129 -22.22 8.47 -15.95
C SER A 129 -21.23 8.37 -17.11
N LEU A 130 -20.52 9.46 -17.37
CA LEU A 130 -19.43 9.54 -18.33
C LEU A 130 -18.11 9.49 -17.58
N ARG A 131 -17.24 8.58 -18.06
CA ARG A 131 -15.90 8.37 -17.54
C ARG A 131 -15.03 9.63 -17.75
N GLY A 132 -14.37 10.10 -16.70
CA GLY A 132 -13.45 11.25 -16.76
C GLY A 132 -11.98 10.87 -16.95
N ASP A 133 -11.58 9.69 -16.50
CA ASP A 133 -10.22 9.20 -16.56
C ASP A 133 -9.87 8.53 -17.90
N ILE A 134 -8.59 8.53 -18.24
CA ILE A 134 -8.06 8.01 -19.51
C ILE A 134 -7.20 6.76 -19.30
N ASN A 135 -7.27 5.83 -20.24
CA ASN A 135 -6.34 4.70 -20.30
C ASN A 135 -5.29 4.96 -21.38
N VAL A 136 -4.02 4.75 -21.07
CA VAL A 136 -2.90 4.92 -22.00
C VAL A 136 -2.28 3.55 -22.30
N CYS A 137 -2.03 3.27 -23.58
CA CYS A 137 -1.27 2.09 -24.03
C CYS A 137 0.09 2.56 -24.54
N ILE A 138 1.17 1.94 -24.07
CA ILE A 138 2.55 2.24 -24.50
C ILE A 138 3.10 1.02 -25.23
N VAL A 139 3.37 1.17 -26.53
CA VAL A 139 3.95 0.14 -27.40
C VAL A 139 5.26 0.65 -27.99
N GLY A 140 6.25 -0.22 -28.13
CA GLY A 140 7.52 0.13 -28.76
C GLY A 140 8.56 -0.98 -28.62
N ASP A 141 9.71 -0.79 -29.25
CA ASP A 141 10.79 -1.78 -29.35
C ASP A 141 11.34 -2.21 -27.98
N PRO A 142 11.96 -3.41 -27.87
CA PRO A 142 12.67 -3.81 -26.65
C PRO A 142 13.65 -2.71 -26.18
N SER A 143 13.87 -2.62 -24.86
CA SER A 143 14.84 -1.68 -24.24
C SER A 143 14.50 -0.18 -24.32
N THR A 144 13.27 0.21 -24.69
CA THR A 144 12.81 1.62 -24.73
C THR A 144 12.26 2.18 -23.41
N ALA A 145 12.73 1.68 -22.26
CA ALA A 145 12.32 2.10 -20.91
C ALA A 145 10.81 2.01 -20.57
N LYS A 146 9.98 1.38 -21.41
CA LYS A 146 8.52 1.21 -21.16
C LYS A 146 8.19 0.66 -19.77
N SER A 147 8.91 -0.37 -19.33
CA SER A 147 8.72 -0.95 -17.99
C SER A 147 9.18 -0.01 -16.87
N GLN A 148 10.12 0.90 -17.15
CA GLN A 148 10.60 1.89 -16.18
C GLN A 148 9.59 3.01 -15.97
N PHE A 149 8.78 3.34 -16.99
CA PHE A 149 7.67 4.29 -16.85
C PHE A 149 6.55 3.78 -15.93
N LEU A 150 6.41 2.46 -15.77
CA LEU A 150 5.31 1.81 -15.04
C LEU A 150 5.75 1.25 -13.67
N LYS A 151 7.01 1.41 -13.30
CA LYS A 151 7.61 0.84 -12.08
C LYS A 151 7.65 1.88 -10.97
#